data_AF-A0A2K3KF08-F1
#
_entry.id   AF-A0A2K3KF08-F1
#
_cell.length_a   1.000
_cell.length_b   1.000
_cell.length_c   1.000
_cell.angle_alpha   90.00
_cell.angle_beta   90.00
_cell.angle_gamma   90.00
#
_symmetry.space_group_name_H-M   'P 1'
#
loop_
_entity.id
_entity.type
_entity.pdbx_description
1 polymer ?
#
loop_
_entity_poly.entity_id
_entity_poly.type
_entity_poly.pdbx_seq_one_letter_code
_entity_poly.pdbx_strand_id
1 'polypeptide(L)' 'DPTDSPPDLINFIDPDPPNNTPLSDDAVDAQISLHALSGCTVASTIRLMGRISNHPVTVLIDGGSTHNFV' A
#
# COMPACT_ATOMS: atom_id res chain seq x y z
N ASP A 1 -59.00 12.90 -7.30
CA ASP A 1 -58.23 13.19 -6.08
C ASP A 1 -57.03 12.25 -6.06
N PRO A 2 -55.85 12.68 -6.56
CA PRO A 2 -54.66 11.86 -6.55
C PRO A 2 -53.96 12.01 -5.19
N THR A 3 -53.73 10.86 -4.55
CA THR A 3 -53.03 10.69 -3.29
C THR A 3 -51.65 11.36 -3.31
N ASP A 4 -51.53 12.47 -2.60
CA ASP A 4 -50.26 13.14 -2.26
C ASP A 4 -49.49 12.24 -1.28
N SER A 5 -48.69 11.33 -1.84
CA SER A 5 -47.71 10.56 -1.08
C SER A 5 -46.52 11.49 -0.83
N PRO A 6 -46.06 11.65 0.42
CA PRO A 6 -44.93 12.52 0.70
C PRO A 6 -43.70 12.03 -0.06
N PRO A 7 -42.82 12.94 -0.53
CA PRO A 7 -41.61 12.54 -1.22
C PRO A 7 -40.76 11.70 -0.28
N ASP A 8 -40.23 10.59 -0.80
CA ASP A 8 -39.36 9.66 -0.09
C ASP A 8 -38.36 10.46 0.76
N LEU A 9 -38.55 10.37 2.08
CA LEU A 9 -37.64 10.93 3.06
C LEU A 9 -36.29 10.33 2.73
N ILE A 10 -35.34 11.18 2.31
CA ILE A 10 -33.95 10.78 2.04
C ILE A 10 -33.55 9.89 3.20
N ASN A 11 -33.32 8.62 2.89
CA ASN A 11 -32.82 7.65 3.85
C ASN A 11 -31.48 8.24 4.29
N PHE A 12 -31.45 8.88 5.46
CA PHE A 12 -30.22 9.23 6.13
C PHE A 12 -29.52 7.89 6.31
N ILE A 13 -28.55 7.63 5.44
CA ILE A 13 -27.60 6.54 5.61
C ILE A 13 -26.98 6.86 6.96
N ASP A 14 -27.45 6.17 7.99
CA ASP A 14 -26.71 6.09 9.24
C ASP A 14 -25.30 5.69 8.83
N PRO A 15 -24.26 6.45 9.20
CA PRO A 15 -22.90 6.01 8.94
C PRO A 15 -22.80 4.63 9.59
N ASP A 16 -22.49 3.61 8.78
CA ASP A 16 -22.21 2.28 9.30
C ASP A 16 -21.32 2.45 10.54
N PRO A 17 -21.62 1.74 11.65
CA PRO A 17 -20.80 1.82 12.86
C PRO A 17 -19.34 1.66 12.44
N PRO A 18 -18.38 2.41 13.06
CA PRO A 18 -16.99 2.30 12.68
C PRO A 18 -16.66 0.82 12.65
N ASN A 19 -16.27 0.35 11.47
CA ASN A 19 -15.99 -1.04 11.22
C ASN A 19 -14.77 -1.38 12.09
N ASN A 20 -15.01 -1.72 13.36
CA ASN A 20 -14.01 -2.16 14.33
C ASN A 20 -13.60 -3.60 14.01
N THR A 21 -13.49 -3.93 12.71
CA THR A 21 -12.70 -5.07 12.31
C THR A 21 -11.30 -4.72 12.81
N PRO A 22 -10.71 -5.48 13.76
CA PRO A 22 -9.31 -5.28 14.07
C PRO A 22 -8.60 -5.41 12.73
N LEU A 23 -7.96 -4.32 12.29
CA LEU A 23 -7.01 -4.37 11.21
C LEU A 23 -6.01 -5.41 11.67
N SER A 24 -6.15 -6.64 11.17
CA SER A 24 -5.16 -7.68 11.39
C SER A 24 -3.83 -7.04 11.02
N ASP A 25 -2.85 -7.10 11.93
CA ASP A 25 -1.49 -6.56 11.72
C ASP A 25 -0.85 -7.06 10.40
N ASP A 26 -1.46 -8.07 9.77
CA ASP A 26 -1.16 -8.63 8.46
C ASP A 26 -1.48 -7.73 7.25
N ALA A 27 -2.11 -6.56 7.44
CA ALA A 27 -2.42 -5.61 6.35
C ALA A 27 -1.47 -4.39 6.33
N VAL A 28 -0.22 -4.55 6.75
CA VAL A 28 0.79 -3.50 6.50
C VAL A 28 1.06 -3.44 5.00
N ASP A 29 0.61 -2.36 4.35
CA ASP A 29 0.88 -2.13 2.93
C ASP A 29 2.39 -2.21 2.67
N ALA A 30 2.78 -2.99 1.66
CA ALA A 30 4.17 -3.11 1.28
C ALA A 30 4.69 -1.75 0.77
N GLN A 31 5.70 -1.19 1.44
CA GLN A 31 6.29 0.10 1.09
C GLN A 31 7.67 -0.09 0.48
N ILE A 32 7.87 0.54 -0.69
CA ILE A 32 9.16 0.70 -1.37
C ILE A 32 9.49 2.19 -1.48
N SER A 33 10.73 2.56 -1.24
CA SER A 33 11.14 3.97 -1.35
C SER A 33 11.42 4.41 -2.78
N LEU A 34 11.38 5.71 -3.03
CA LEU A 34 11.81 6.30 -4.30
C LEU A 34 13.30 6.02 -4.56
N HIS A 35 14.15 6.05 -3.53
CA HIS A 35 15.57 5.79 -3.70
C HIS A 35 15.82 4.38 -4.25
N ALA A 36 15.09 3.38 -3.73
CA ALA A 36 15.12 2.02 -4.23
C ALA A 36 14.61 1.94 -5.69
N LEU A 37 13.48 2.59 -6.01
CA LEU A 37 12.94 2.59 -7.38
C LEU A 37 13.85 3.29 -8.40
N SER A 38 14.53 4.37 -8.01
CA SER A 38 15.47 5.08 -8.88
C SER A 38 16.75 4.28 -9.14
N GLY A 39 17.11 3.41 -8.20
CA GLY A 39 18.39 2.71 -8.16
C GLY A 39 19.63 3.61 -8.01
N CYS A 40 19.48 4.91 -7.80
CA CYS A 40 20.61 5.80 -7.60
C CYS A 40 21.34 5.46 -6.30
N THR A 41 22.67 5.46 -6.35
CA THR A 41 23.51 5.36 -5.15
C THR A 41 23.58 6.73 -4.48
N VAL A 42 22.87 6.88 -3.36
CA VAL A 42 22.95 8.02 -2.43
C VAL A 42 23.52 7.53 -1.10
N ALA A 43 23.83 8.44 -0.17
CA ALA A 43 24.48 8.06 1.10
C ALA A 43 23.75 6.95 1.90
N SER A 44 22.43 6.80 1.71
CA SER A 44 21.59 5.80 2.38
C SER A 44 21.26 4.57 1.54
N THR A 45 21.81 4.44 0.32
CA THR A 45 21.55 3.29 -0.55
C THR A 45 22.83 2.59 -0.99
N ILE A 46 22.73 1.27 -1.18
CA ILE A 46 23.83 0.45 -1.67
C ILE A 46 23.36 -0.31 -2.90
N ARG A 47 24.20 -0.32 -3.94
CA ARG A 47 24.01 -1.12 -5.15
C ARG A 47 25.10 -2.17 -5.25
N LEU A 48 24.71 -3.44 -5.30
CA LEU A 48 25.62 -4.59 -5.40
C LEU A 48 25.26 -5.43 -6.61
N MET A 49 26.28 -6.05 -7.22
CA MET A 49 26.09 -7.10 -8.21
C MET A 49 26.04 -8.45 -7.49
N GLY A 50 25.07 -9.28 -7.85
CA GLY A 50 24.88 -10.62 -7.29
C GLY A 50 24.46 -11.64 -8.34
N ARG A 51 24.16 -12.86 -7.88
CA ARG A 51 23.55 -13.91 -8.72
C ARG A 51 22.44 -14.60 -7.95
N ILE A 52 21.32 -14.83 -8.61
CA ILE A 52 20.27 -15.76 -8.16
C ILE A 52 20.31 -16.96 -9.09
N SER A 53 20.73 -18.12 -8.57
CA SER A 53 21.11 -19.28 -9.38
C SER A 53 22.14 -18.89 -10.45
N ASN A 54 21.87 -19.15 -11.73
CA ASN A 54 22.78 -18.77 -12.81
C ASN A 54 22.53 -17.36 -13.38
N HIS A 55 21.60 -16.58 -12.84
CA HIS A 55 21.22 -15.27 -13.39
C HIS A 55 21.94 -14.13 -12.63
N PRO A 56 22.69 -13.25 -13.33
CA PRO A 56 23.23 -12.04 -12.72
C PRO A 56 22.10 -11.08 -12.36
N VAL A 57 22.14 -10.50 -11.16
CA VAL A 57 21.16 -9.53 -10.66
C VAL A 57 21.86 -8.30 -10.09
N THR A 58 21.17 -7.18 -10.07
CA THR A 58 21.56 -6.00 -9.27
C THR A 58 20.69 -5.96 -8.03
N VAL A 59 21.31 -5.95 -6.85
CA VAL A 59 20.62 -5.82 -5.57
C VAL A 59 20.73 -4.37 -5.11
N LEU A 60 19.59 -3.81 -4.72
CA LEU A 60 19.49 -2.46 -4.16
C LEU A 60 19.10 -2.59 -2.69
N ILE A 61 19.92 -2.02 -1.81
CA ILE A 61 19.66 -1.95 -0.37
C ILE A 61 19.32 -0.51 -0.03
N ASP A 62 18.17 -0.30 0.60
CA ASP A 62 17.71 1.01 1.05
C ASP A 62 16.99 0.88 2.40
N GLY A 63 17.38 1.73 3.36
CA GLY A 63 16.82 1.73 4.70
C GLY A 63 15.39 2.27 4.80
N GLY A 64 14.84 2.85 3.72
CA GLY A 64 13.48 3.37 3.66
C GLY A 64 12.44 2.37 3.15
N SER A 65 12.84 1.15 2.80
CA SER A 65 11.93 0.11 2.32
C SER A 65 11.53 -0.84 3.45
N THR A 66 10.27 -1.30 3.45
CA THR A 66 9.73 -2.18 4.50
C THR A 66 9.81 -3.66 4.13
N HIS A 67 9.83 -3.95 2.83
CA HIS A 67 9.83 -5.29 2.27
C HIS A 67 10.92 -5.43 1.22
N ASN A 68 11.34 -6.67 0.98
CA ASN A 68 12.21 -7.00 -0.14
C ASN A 68 11.37 -7.30 -1.38
N PHE A 69 11.80 -6.77 -2.53
CA PHE A 69 11.16 -6.97 -3.83
C PHE A 69 12.17 -7.62 -4.79
N VAL A 70 11.71 -8.49 -5.68
CA VAL A 70 12.53 -9.22 -6.68
C VAL A 70 11.93 -9.06 -8.06
#